data_AF-A0A803KTK8-F1
#
_entry.id   AF-A0A803KTK8-F1
#
_cell.length_a   1.000
_cell.length_b   1.000
_cell.length_c   1.000
_cell.angle_alpha   90.00
_cell.angle_beta   90.00
_cell.angle_gamma   90.00
#
_symmetry.space_group_name_H-M   'P 1'
#
loop_
_entity.id
_entity.type
_entity.pdbx_description
1 polymer ?
#
loop_
_entity_poly.entity_id
_entity_poly.type
_entity_poly.pdbx_seq_one_letter_code
_entity_poly.pdbx_strand_id
1 'polypeptide(L)'
;MYVKNFFPYSLLLCISSDLKSGLQVFDFVKKEYKPDLPLYYDMILLLGKNKLIHKAEELFDELKQEGLQPDVRAYTELIGAYFQVDMVEKAVETYNEMKASGCIPDKLTLMIMVRNLERAGKEELAASVKRDFEEYVDEPEKFLEEVEKKYGRDLSIV
;
A
#
# COMPACT_ATOMS: atom_id res chain seq x y z
N MET A 1 24.05 20.72 -16.14
CA MET A 1 24.83 19.66 -15.48
C MET A 1 23.85 18.61 -14.98
N TYR A 2 23.86 17.44 -15.59
CA TYR A 2 22.97 16.33 -15.28
C TYR A 2 23.41 15.69 -13.96
N VAL A 3 22.65 15.91 -12.89
CA VAL A 3 22.65 14.99 -11.73
C VAL A 3 21.40 14.11 -11.83
N LYS A 4 21.20 13.50 -13.00
CA LYS A 4 20.32 12.34 -13.15
C LYS A 4 21.24 11.13 -12.94
N ASN A 5 21.01 10.36 -11.87
CA ASN A 5 21.55 9.03 -11.56
C ASN A 5 22.46 8.85 -10.33
N PHE A 6 22.45 9.71 -9.30
CA PHE A 6 23.39 9.51 -8.18
C PHE A 6 22.91 8.71 -6.96
N PHE A 7 21.66 8.23 -6.81
CA PHE A 7 21.31 7.37 -5.64
C PHE A 7 20.25 6.25 -5.80
N PRO A 8 19.96 5.65 -6.97
CA PRO A 8 18.65 4.98 -7.13
C PRO A 8 18.47 3.54 -6.59
N TYR A 9 19.47 2.75 -6.14
CA TYR A 9 19.18 1.33 -5.83
C TYR A 9 19.88 0.68 -4.63
N SER A 10 21.12 1.05 -4.28
CA SER A 10 21.88 0.33 -3.25
C SER A 10 21.60 0.78 -1.81
N LEU A 11 21.14 2.03 -1.58
CA LEU A 11 20.67 2.49 -0.26
C LEU A 11 19.21 2.12 0.02
N LEU A 12 18.39 1.97 -1.03
CA LEU A 12 17.01 1.46 -0.99
C LEU A 12 16.95 0.05 -0.35
N LEU A 13 17.99 -0.78 -0.56
CA LEU A 13 18.13 -2.10 0.07
C LEU A 13 18.38 -2.02 1.58
N CYS A 14 18.94 -0.91 2.09
CA CYS A 14 19.27 -0.72 3.51
C CYS A 14 18.05 -0.22 4.33
N ILE A 15 17.16 0.55 3.69
CA ILE A 15 15.85 0.94 4.26
C ILE A 15 14.95 -0.29 4.48
N SER A 16 15.19 -1.37 3.74
CA SER A 16 14.33 -2.56 3.73
C SER A 16 14.45 -3.48 4.96
N SER A 17 15.45 -3.28 5.83
CA SER A 17 15.71 -4.19 6.98
C SER A 17 15.61 -3.56 8.36
N ASP A 18 15.80 -2.24 8.51
CA ASP A 18 15.81 -1.58 9.82
C ASP A 18 15.13 -0.20 9.78
N LEU A 19 14.18 0.00 10.68
CA LEU A 19 13.39 1.23 10.79
C LEU A 19 14.25 2.46 11.07
N LYS A 20 15.27 2.33 11.92
CA LYS A 20 16.09 3.46 12.35
C LYS A 20 16.93 4.00 11.20
N SER A 21 17.58 3.12 10.44
CA SER A 21 18.32 3.51 9.24
C SER A 21 17.42 4.14 8.18
N GLY A 22 16.22 3.58 7.96
CA GLY A 22 15.23 4.14 7.04
C GLY A 22 14.87 5.60 7.37
N LEU A 23 14.54 5.86 8.63
CA LEU A 23 14.23 7.22 9.11
C LEU A 23 15.41 8.19 8.95
N GLN A 24 16.63 7.77 9.29
CA GLN A 24 17.82 8.62 9.14
C GLN A 24 18.10 9.02 7.69
N VAL A 25 17.95 8.07 6.77
CA VAL A 25 18.12 8.34 5.33
C VAL A 25 17.03 9.28 4.84
N PHE A 26 15.78 9.05 5.24
CA PHE A 26 14.66 9.90 4.86
C PHE A 26 14.82 11.35 5.35
N ASP A 27 15.21 11.54 6.61
CA ASP A 27 15.48 12.86 7.19
C ASP A 27 16.63 13.57 6.47
N PHE A 28 17.71 12.85 6.14
CA PHE A 28 18.83 13.40 5.38
C PHE A 28 18.40 13.84 3.97
N VAL A 29 17.63 12.99 3.28
CA VAL A 29 17.13 13.32 1.94
C VAL A 29 16.21 14.54 2.00
N LYS A 30 15.27 14.61 2.95
CA LYS A 30 14.39 15.78 3.12
C LYS A 30 15.12 17.08 3.39
N LYS A 31 16.26 17.02 4.08
CA LYS A 31 17.05 18.20 4.41
C LYS A 31 17.84 18.74 3.21
N GLU A 32 18.42 17.84 2.43
CA GLU A 32 19.37 18.19 1.37
C GLU A 32 18.74 18.19 -0.03
N TYR A 33 17.59 17.53 -0.20
CA TYR A 33 16.93 17.29 -1.49
C TYR A 33 15.39 17.27 -1.36
N LYS A 34 14.69 17.32 -2.50
CA LYS A 34 13.24 17.03 -2.54
C LYS A 34 13.04 15.52 -2.71
N PRO A 35 12.38 14.81 -1.76
CA PRO A 35 12.04 13.40 -1.92
C PRO A 35 11.21 13.15 -3.19
N ASP A 36 11.41 12.00 -3.81
CA ASP A 36 10.56 11.53 -4.89
C ASP A 36 9.45 10.61 -4.37
N LEU A 37 8.48 10.34 -5.25
CA LEU A 37 7.36 9.46 -4.98
C LEU A 37 7.79 8.05 -4.50
N PRO A 38 8.73 7.35 -5.19
CA PRO A 38 9.23 6.06 -4.73
C PRO A 38 9.72 6.05 -3.28
N LEU A 39 10.45 7.09 -2.84
CA LEU A 39 10.93 7.18 -1.46
C LEU A 39 9.79 7.27 -0.44
N TYR A 40 8.71 8.01 -0.74
CA TYR A 40 7.52 8.03 0.12
C TYR A 40 6.89 6.64 0.24
N TYR A 41 6.78 5.90 -0.87
CA TYR A 41 6.15 4.57 -0.89
C TYR A 41 6.92 3.58 -0.01
N ASP A 42 8.24 3.56 -0.17
CA ASP A 42 9.12 2.68 0.60
C ASP A 42 9.07 3.00 2.10
N MET A 43 8.97 4.29 2.46
CA MET A 43 8.85 4.72 3.86
C MET A 43 7.47 4.39 4.46
N ILE A 44 6.38 4.58 3.71
CA ILE A 44 5.03 4.19 4.14
C ILE A 44 4.99 2.67 4.39
N LEU A 45 5.56 1.88 3.47
CA LEU A 45 5.66 0.43 3.63
C LEU A 45 6.48 0.04 4.87
N LEU A 46 7.65 0.67 5.06
CA LEU A 46 8.52 0.41 6.22
C LEU A 46 7.80 0.74 7.54
N LEU A 47 7.13 1.88 7.62
CA LEU A 47 6.37 2.31 8.80
C LEU A 47 5.19 1.37 9.05
N GLY A 48 4.48 0.97 8.00
CA GLY A 48 3.40 -0.03 8.06
C GLY A 48 3.88 -1.34 8.67
N LYS A 49 4.97 -1.92 8.12
CA LYS A 49 5.60 -3.16 8.64
C LYS A 49 6.00 -3.06 10.11
N ASN A 50 6.33 -1.87 10.60
CA ASN A 50 6.69 -1.60 11.99
C ASN A 50 5.49 -1.14 12.84
N LYS A 51 4.26 -1.22 12.31
CA LYS A 51 3.01 -0.81 12.98
C LYS A 51 2.98 0.67 13.42
N LEU A 52 3.78 1.51 12.78
CA LEU A 52 3.85 2.96 13.04
C LEU A 52 2.86 3.71 12.13
N ILE A 53 1.58 3.39 12.26
CA ILE A 53 0.54 3.83 11.32
C ILE A 53 0.36 5.34 11.31
N HIS A 54 0.39 6.00 12.46
CA HIS A 54 0.29 7.47 12.50
C HIS A 54 1.38 8.16 11.70
N LYS A 55 2.61 7.62 11.72
CA LYS A 55 3.69 8.17 10.89
C LYS A 55 3.49 7.87 9.41
N ALA A 56 2.92 6.71 9.08
CA ALA A 56 2.60 6.37 7.70
C ALA A 56 1.50 7.30 7.14
N GLU A 57 0.48 7.62 7.94
CA GLU A 57 -0.56 8.62 7.63
C GLU A 57 0.06 10.00 7.42
N GLU A 58 0.91 10.45 8.36
CA GLU A 58 1.61 11.74 8.25
C GLU A 58 2.42 11.85 6.96
N LEU A 59 3.15 10.79 6.58
CA LEU A 59 3.93 10.79 5.33
C LEU A 59 3.04 10.78 4.08
N PHE A 60 1.89 10.10 4.13
CA PHE A 60 0.94 10.10 3.02
C PHE A 60 0.30 11.48 2.82
N ASP A 61 -0.06 12.15 3.91
CA ASP A 61 -0.59 13.51 3.87
C ASP A 61 0.48 14.51 3.44
N GLU A 62 1.72 14.36 3.92
CA GLU A 62 2.86 15.16 3.48
C GLU A 62 3.09 15.04 1.96
N LEU A 63 3.04 13.80 1.42
CA LEU A 63 3.11 13.56 -0.02
C LEU A 63 2.07 14.40 -0.79
N LYS A 64 0.82 14.48 -0.30
CA LYS A 64 -0.24 15.28 -0.92
C LYS A 64 0.06 16.78 -0.81
N GLN A 65 0.54 17.23 0.35
CA GLN A 65 0.89 18.63 0.61
C GLN A 65 2.06 19.12 -0.26
N GLU A 66 3.00 18.23 -0.59
CA GLU A 66 4.14 18.51 -1.49
C GLU A 66 3.74 18.61 -2.97
N GLY A 67 2.43 18.50 -3.26
CA GLY A 67 1.85 18.54 -4.60
C GLY A 67 2.07 17.26 -5.40
N LEU A 68 2.54 16.18 -4.74
CA LEU A 68 2.68 14.87 -5.35
C LEU A 68 1.32 14.16 -5.29
N GLN A 69 0.86 13.67 -6.43
CA GLN A 69 -0.39 12.90 -6.49
C GLN A 69 -0.09 11.46 -6.05
N PRO A 70 -0.75 10.94 -4.99
CA PRO A 70 -0.61 9.54 -4.63
C PRO A 70 -1.04 8.65 -5.79
N ASP A 71 -0.16 7.74 -6.19
CA ASP A 71 -0.48 6.73 -7.21
C ASP A 71 -1.04 5.45 -6.57
N VAL A 72 -1.29 4.45 -7.42
CA VAL A 72 -1.77 3.12 -7.01
C VAL A 72 -0.92 2.57 -5.88
N ARG A 73 0.42 2.61 -6.01
CA ARG A 73 1.33 2.04 -5.02
C ARG A 73 1.21 2.75 -3.68
N ALA A 74 1.16 4.09 -3.67
CA ALA A 74 1.00 4.86 -2.42
C ALA A 74 -0.25 4.43 -1.63
N TYR A 75 -1.40 4.31 -2.32
CA TYR A 75 -2.64 3.85 -1.72
C TYR A 75 -2.55 2.38 -1.25
N THR A 76 -2.01 1.49 -2.09
CA THR A 76 -1.86 0.07 -1.73
C THR A 76 -1.04 -0.13 -0.46
N GLU A 77 0.08 0.59 -0.32
CA GLU A 77 0.96 0.48 0.85
C GLU A 77 0.25 0.98 2.12
N LEU A 78 -0.48 2.10 2.06
CA LEU A 78 -1.22 2.63 3.20
C LEU A 78 -2.39 1.72 3.61
N ILE A 79 -3.16 1.21 2.64
CA ILE A 79 -4.22 0.21 2.86
C ILE A 79 -3.65 -1.04 3.54
N GLY A 80 -2.53 -1.54 3.02
CA GLY A 80 -1.82 -2.68 3.61
C GLY A 80 -1.39 -2.42 5.05
N ALA A 81 -0.90 -1.21 5.34
CA ALA A 81 -0.51 -0.79 6.68
C ALA A 81 -1.71 -0.80 7.66
N TYR A 82 -2.87 -0.28 7.27
CA TYR A 82 -4.07 -0.32 8.11
C TYR A 82 -4.51 -1.74 8.46
N PHE A 83 -4.48 -2.66 7.50
CA PHE A 83 -4.83 -4.07 7.77
C PHE A 83 -3.84 -4.76 8.71
N GLN A 84 -2.57 -4.34 8.77
CA GLN A 84 -1.58 -4.91 9.70
C GLN A 84 -1.82 -4.55 11.17
N VAL A 85 -2.66 -3.54 11.43
CA VAL A 85 -3.07 -3.11 12.77
C VAL A 85 -4.57 -3.24 13.01
N ASP A 86 -5.26 -4.03 12.18
CA ASP A 86 -6.70 -4.29 12.24
C ASP A 86 -7.59 -3.01 12.16
N MET A 87 -7.10 -1.93 11.54
CA MET A 87 -7.87 -0.71 11.27
C MET A 87 -8.67 -0.85 9.96
N VAL A 88 -9.59 -1.80 9.93
CA VAL A 88 -10.32 -2.20 8.71
C VAL A 88 -11.13 -1.06 8.10
N GLU A 89 -11.80 -0.27 8.93
CA GLU A 89 -12.64 0.85 8.49
C GLU A 89 -11.81 1.90 7.73
N LYS A 90 -10.62 2.26 8.24
CA LYS A 90 -9.70 3.17 7.56
C LYS A 90 -9.16 2.63 6.25
N ALA A 91 -8.89 1.32 6.18
CA ALA A 91 -8.47 0.68 4.94
C ALA A 91 -9.55 0.81 3.85
N VAL A 92 -10.82 0.63 4.22
CA VAL A 92 -11.97 0.78 3.31
C VAL A 92 -12.19 2.23 2.90
N GLU A 93 -12.09 3.18 3.83
CA GLU A 93 -12.16 4.62 3.53
C GLU A 93 -11.08 5.03 2.52
N THR A 94 -9.85 4.57 2.75
CA THR A 94 -8.69 4.86 1.87
C THR A 94 -8.86 4.23 0.49
N TYR A 95 -9.40 3.01 0.42
CA TYR A 95 -9.73 2.36 -0.86
C TYR A 95 -10.81 3.12 -1.63
N ASN A 96 -11.83 3.65 -0.95
CA ASN A 96 -12.85 4.47 -1.59
C ASN A 96 -12.30 5.84 -2.03
N GLU A 97 -11.40 6.44 -1.25
CA GLU A 97 -10.69 7.67 -1.63
C GLU A 97 -9.87 7.47 -2.91
N MET A 98 -9.14 6.34 -3.01
CA MET A 98 -8.39 5.94 -4.19
C MET A 98 -9.29 5.90 -5.43
N LYS A 99 -10.45 5.24 -5.36
CA LYS A 99 -11.42 5.20 -6.47
C LYS A 99 -11.97 6.60 -6.80
N ALA A 100 -12.31 7.39 -5.78
CA ALA A 100 -12.87 8.72 -5.96
C ALA A 100 -11.88 9.72 -6.58
N SER A 101 -10.57 9.53 -6.37
CA SER A 101 -9.52 10.35 -6.99
C SER A 101 -9.24 9.95 -8.45
N GLY A 102 -9.92 8.93 -8.98
CA GLY A 102 -9.68 8.38 -10.31
C GLY A 102 -8.45 7.47 -10.39
N CYS A 103 -7.86 7.12 -9.25
CA CYS A 103 -6.76 6.17 -9.18
C CYS A 103 -7.33 4.74 -9.23
N ILE A 104 -7.10 4.04 -10.35
CA ILE A 104 -7.70 2.71 -10.59
C ILE A 104 -6.95 1.65 -9.76
N PRO A 105 -7.65 0.89 -8.88
CA PRO A 105 -7.05 -0.21 -8.15
C PRO A 105 -6.48 -1.28 -9.07
N ASP A 106 -5.27 -1.75 -8.76
CA ASP A 106 -4.65 -2.86 -9.48
C ASP A 106 -4.99 -4.22 -8.84
N LYS A 107 -4.60 -5.29 -9.53
CA LYS A 107 -4.79 -6.68 -9.08
C LYS A 107 -4.22 -6.92 -7.66
N LEU A 108 -3.10 -6.26 -7.31
CA LEU A 108 -2.51 -6.36 -5.98
C LEU A 108 -3.39 -5.71 -4.90
N THR A 109 -3.86 -4.49 -5.15
CA THR A 109 -4.73 -3.73 -4.23
C THR A 109 -6.01 -4.50 -3.94
N LEU A 110 -6.68 -4.95 -5.00
CA LEU A 110 -7.92 -5.69 -4.88
C LEU A 110 -7.72 -7.03 -4.13
N MET A 111 -6.60 -7.73 -4.35
CA MET A 111 -6.25 -8.95 -3.61
C MET A 111 -6.06 -8.68 -2.11
N ILE A 112 -5.34 -7.60 -1.77
CA ILE A 112 -5.13 -7.19 -0.38
C ILE A 112 -6.47 -6.89 0.29
N MET A 113 -7.34 -6.16 -0.39
CA MET A 113 -8.67 -5.81 0.12
C MET A 113 -9.53 -7.05 0.38
N VAL A 114 -9.75 -7.91 -0.61
CA VAL A 114 -10.60 -9.11 -0.47
C VAL A 114 -10.09 -10.00 0.66
N ARG A 115 -8.81 -10.36 0.64
CA ARG A 115 -8.21 -11.28 1.61
C ARG A 115 -8.36 -10.77 3.05
N ASN A 116 -8.04 -9.51 3.29
CA ASN A 116 -8.07 -8.97 4.64
C ASN A 116 -9.51 -8.69 5.12
N LEU A 117 -10.43 -8.33 4.22
CA LEU A 117 -11.85 -8.17 4.56
C LEU A 117 -12.52 -9.49 4.91
N GLU A 118 -12.22 -10.57 4.17
CA GLU A 118 -12.67 -11.92 4.51
C GLU A 118 -12.13 -12.37 5.86
N ARG A 119 -10.83 -12.14 6.12
CA ARG A 119 -10.22 -12.44 7.43
C ARG A 119 -10.86 -11.65 8.58
N ALA A 120 -11.30 -10.42 8.30
CA ALA A 120 -12.00 -9.57 9.27
C ALA A 120 -13.51 -9.85 9.39
N GLY A 121 -14.05 -10.85 8.67
CA GLY A 121 -15.48 -11.19 8.67
C GLY A 121 -16.37 -10.14 8.01
N LYS A 122 -15.81 -9.24 7.19
CA LYS A 122 -16.55 -8.18 6.49
C LYS A 122 -17.01 -8.67 5.11
N GLU A 123 -17.82 -9.72 5.09
CA GLU A 123 -18.22 -10.44 3.87
C GLU A 123 -18.89 -9.55 2.81
N GLU A 124 -19.78 -8.63 3.23
CA GLU A 124 -20.46 -7.70 2.30
C GLU A 124 -19.46 -6.77 1.59
N LEU A 125 -18.46 -6.26 2.33
CA LEU A 125 -17.42 -5.40 1.77
C LEU A 125 -16.50 -6.21 0.84
N ALA A 126 -16.13 -7.43 1.23
CA ALA A 126 -15.34 -8.32 0.38
C ALA A 126 -16.07 -8.64 -0.93
N ALA A 127 -17.38 -8.93 -0.87
CA ALA A 127 -18.21 -9.15 -2.05
C ALA A 127 -18.31 -7.89 -2.93
N SER A 128 -18.35 -6.70 -2.32
CA SER A 128 -18.29 -5.45 -3.09
C SER A 128 -16.96 -5.32 -3.85
N VAL A 129 -15.82 -5.57 -3.20
CA VAL A 129 -14.51 -5.52 -3.85
C VAL A 129 -14.37 -6.62 -4.92
N LYS A 130 -14.97 -7.80 -4.72
CA LYS A 130 -15.02 -8.86 -5.74
C LYS A 130 -15.78 -8.41 -7.00
N ARG A 131 -16.81 -7.57 -6.88
CA ARG A 131 -17.47 -6.97 -8.05
C ARG A 131 -16.59 -5.94 -8.75
N ASP A 132 -15.82 -5.16 -7.98
CA ASP A 132 -14.83 -4.23 -8.57
C ASP A 132 -13.81 -4.98 -9.46
N PHE A 133 -13.50 -6.26 -9.20
CA PHE A 133 -12.64 -7.06 -10.12
C PHE A 133 -13.22 -7.19 -11.52
N GLU A 134 -14.54 -7.35 -11.65
CA GLU A 134 -15.21 -7.49 -12.95
C GLU A 134 -15.13 -6.19 -13.78
N GLU A 135 -14.96 -5.05 -13.10
CA GLU A 135 -14.81 -3.74 -13.72
C GLU A 135 -13.37 -3.46 -14.19
N TYR A 136 -12.36 -3.90 -13.42
CA TYR A 136 -10.95 -3.50 -13.63
C TYR A 136 -10.03 -4.60 -14.17
N VAL A 137 -10.43 -5.87 -14.13
CA VAL A 137 -9.55 -7.00 -14.47
C VAL A 137 -10.15 -7.86 -15.59
N ASP A 138 -9.41 -7.98 -16.70
CA ASP A 138 -9.72 -8.95 -17.75
C ASP A 138 -9.67 -10.38 -17.19
N GLU A 139 -10.72 -11.18 -17.43
CA GLU A 139 -10.89 -12.55 -16.90
C GLU A 139 -10.89 -12.64 -15.36
N PRO A 140 -11.84 -11.98 -14.66
CA PRO A 140 -11.88 -11.90 -13.19
C PRO A 140 -12.02 -13.28 -12.53
N GLU A 141 -12.70 -14.22 -13.19
CA GLU A 141 -12.95 -15.59 -12.72
C GLU A 141 -11.66 -16.37 -12.49
N LYS A 142 -10.71 -16.35 -13.44
CA LYS A 142 -9.41 -17.02 -13.29
C LYS A 142 -8.61 -16.45 -12.14
N PHE A 143 -8.68 -15.13 -11.95
CA PHE A 143 -7.96 -14.49 -10.85
C PHE A 143 -8.58 -14.83 -9.49
N LEU A 144 -9.91 -14.78 -9.36
CA LEU A 144 -10.59 -15.17 -8.13
C LEU A 144 -10.30 -16.64 -7.80
N GLU A 145 -10.28 -17.52 -8.81
CA GLU A 145 -9.87 -18.92 -8.63
C GLU A 145 -8.39 -19.07 -8.21
N GLU A 146 -7.47 -18.24 -8.74
CA GLU A 146 -6.07 -18.18 -8.29
C GLU A 146 -5.96 -17.74 -6.83
N VAL A 147 -6.73 -16.73 -6.41
CA VAL A 147 -6.74 -16.24 -5.03
C VAL A 147 -7.29 -17.32 -4.10
N GLU A 148 -8.42 -17.94 -4.44
CA GLU A 148 -9.01 -19.03 -3.67
C GLU A 148 -8.08 -20.25 -3.61
N LYS A 149 -7.41 -20.63 -4.70
CA LYS A 149 -6.44 -21.74 -4.69
C LYS A 149 -5.19 -21.45 -3.89
N LYS A 150 -4.66 -20.23 -4.00
CA LYS A 150 -3.38 -19.84 -3.39
C LYS A 150 -3.53 -19.51 -1.91
N TYR A 151 -4.70 -19.00 -1.50
CA TYR A 151 -4.93 -18.50 -0.15
C TYR A 151 -6.12 -19.14 0.58
N GLY A 152 -7.02 -19.85 -0.10
CA GLY A 152 -8.15 -20.56 0.52
C GLY A 152 -7.76 -21.79 1.36
N ARG A 153 -6.49 -22.21 1.34
CA ARG A 153 -5.97 -23.30 2.20
C ARG A 153 -5.51 -22.86 3.59
N ASP A 154 -5.40 -21.55 3.87
CA ASP A 154 -5.08 -21.06 5.22
C ASP A 154 -6.30 -21.02 6.17
N LEU A 155 -7.45 -21.59 5.74
CA LEU A 155 -8.66 -21.76 6.56
C LEU A 155 -8.84 -23.18 7.13
N SER A 156 -7.82 -24.02 7.01
CA SER A 156 -7.76 -25.28 7.75
C SER A 156 -6.39 -25.38 8.42
N ILE A 157 -6.35 -25.08 9.72
CA ILE A 157 -5.68 -25.85 10.79
C ILE A 157 -5.37 -24.91 12.00
N VAL A 158 -6.09 -25.23 13.09
CA VAL A 158 -6.08 -24.78 14.51
C VAL A 158 -6.71 -23.43 14.84
#